data_AF-A0A1S7RUI2-F1
#
_entry.id   AF-A0A1S7RUI2-F1
#
_cell.length_a   1.000
_cell.length_b   1.000
_cell.length_c   1.000
_cell.angle_alpha   90.00
_cell.angle_beta   90.00
_cell.angle_gamma   90.00
#
_symmetry.space_group_name_H-M   'P 1'
#
loop_
_entity.id
_entity.type
_entity.pdbx_description
1 polymer ?
#
loop_
_entity_poly.entity_id
_entity_poly.type
_entity_poly.pdbx_seq_one_letter_code
_entity_poly.pdbx_strand_id
1 'polypeptide(L)'
;MAEDLTLDLLSTLGEDGFFSLVEAHAGVRLYVPSDPERSELSSTIGVDAAYRLAKAYPGGYIRVPLAREFRARRYVDAEMSNRDIAKRLGLTESGVERLLKRARKREPLKSRRKTDPRQMEMF
;
A
#
# COMPACT_ATOMS: atom_id res chain seq x y z
N MET A 1 12.22 -1.18 14.23
CA MET A 1 12.10 -2.58 13.76
C MET A 1 10.96 -2.77 12.75
N ALA A 2 9.68 -2.48 13.05
CA ALA A 2 8.59 -2.69 12.07
C ALA A 2 8.48 -1.62 10.96
N GLU A 3 8.80 -0.37 11.25
CA GLU A 3 8.86 0.72 10.25
C GLU A 3 9.98 0.48 9.23
N ASP A 4 11.09 -0.10 9.69
CA ASP A 4 12.26 -0.42 8.87
C ASP A 4 11.94 -1.45 7.78
N LEU A 5 11.28 -2.55 8.16
CA LEU A 5 10.81 -3.56 7.22
C LEU A 5 9.78 -3.00 6.22
N THR A 6 8.96 -2.04 6.65
CA THR A 6 7.96 -1.42 5.75
C THR A 6 8.65 -0.63 4.64
N LEU A 7 9.67 0.15 4.98
CA LEU A 7 10.45 0.92 4.00
C LEU A 7 11.28 0.02 3.09
N ASP A 8 11.88 -1.03 3.64
CA ASP A 8 12.65 -2.01 2.87
C ASP A 8 11.79 -2.79 1.86
N LEU A 9 10.60 -3.24 2.26
CA LEU A 9 9.67 -3.90 1.34
C LEU A 9 9.16 -2.93 0.27
N LEU A 10 8.89 -1.68 0.64
CA LEU A 10 8.46 -0.66 -0.31
C LEU A 10 9.55 -0.34 -1.34
N SER A 11 10.81 -0.20 -0.91
CA SER A 11 11.93 0.07 -1.81
C SER A 11 12.25 -1.12 -2.72
N THR A 12 12.16 -2.34 -2.19
CA THR A 12 12.45 -3.58 -2.91
C THR A 12 11.39 -3.90 -3.96
N LEU A 13 10.11 -3.80 -3.60
CA LEU A 13 9.00 -4.21 -4.47
C LEU A 13 8.49 -3.06 -5.35
N GLY A 14 8.81 -1.81 -5.00
CA GLY A 14 8.14 -0.63 -5.54
C GLY A 14 6.72 -0.47 -5.00
N GLU A 15 6.10 0.68 -5.28
CA GLU A 15 4.78 1.03 -4.74
C GLU A 15 3.68 0.04 -5.13
N ASP A 16 3.66 -0.41 -6.38
CA ASP A 16 2.60 -1.29 -6.90
C ASP A 16 2.72 -2.73 -6.39
N GLY A 17 3.94 -3.27 -6.37
CA GLY A 17 4.23 -4.60 -5.82
C GLY A 17 3.98 -4.63 -4.31
N PHE A 18 4.42 -3.59 -3.60
CA PHE A 18 4.17 -3.46 -2.17
C PHE A 18 2.68 -3.32 -1.87
N PHE A 19 1.94 -2.50 -2.64
CA PHE A 19 0.49 -2.36 -2.50
C PHE A 19 -0.23 -3.70 -2.66
N SER A 20 0.10 -4.46 -3.70
CA SER A 20 -0.50 -5.78 -3.95
C SER A 20 -0.21 -6.77 -2.82
N LEU A 21 1.02 -6.75 -2.28
CA LEU A 21 1.41 -7.56 -1.13
C LEU A 21 0.59 -7.24 0.13
N VAL A 22 0.51 -5.96 0.51
CA VAL A 22 -0.23 -5.56 1.72
C VAL A 22 -1.75 -5.63 1.50
N GLU A 23 -2.22 -5.61 0.27
CA GLU A 23 -3.64 -5.76 -0.02
C GLU A 23 -4.12 -7.19 0.25
N ALA A 24 -3.32 -8.18 -0.17
CA ALA A 24 -3.66 -9.59 0.00
C ALA A 24 -3.26 -10.16 1.36
N HIS A 25 -2.12 -9.73 1.91
CA HIS A 25 -1.47 -10.41 3.05
C HIS A 25 -1.16 -9.50 4.25
N ALA A 26 -1.74 -8.29 4.34
CA ALA A 26 -1.50 -7.41 5.49
C ALA A 26 -1.79 -8.09 6.84
N GLY A 27 -0.85 -7.97 7.77
CA GLY A 27 -1.03 -8.40 9.16
C GLY A 27 -0.81 -9.89 9.40
N VAL A 28 -0.48 -10.68 8.38
CA VAL A 28 -0.14 -12.09 8.53
C VAL A 28 1.36 -12.35 8.34
N ARG A 29 1.80 -13.50 8.84
CA ARG A 29 3.15 -14.01 8.59
C ARG A 29 3.12 -14.79 7.27
N LEU A 30 3.84 -14.28 6.27
CA LEU A 30 3.85 -14.81 4.92
C LEU A 30 5.14 -15.59 4.68
N TYR A 31 5.00 -16.81 4.15
CA TYR A 31 6.15 -17.57 3.66
C TYR A 31 6.57 -17.04 2.29
N VAL A 32 7.87 -16.81 2.12
CA VAL A 32 8.47 -16.39 0.85
C VAL A 32 9.21 -17.59 0.25
N PRO A 33 8.69 -18.20 -0.82
CA PRO A 33 9.35 -19.32 -1.48
C PRO A 33 10.64 -18.86 -2.15
N SER A 34 11.67 -19.71 -2.15
CA SER A 34 12.91 -19.43 -2.91
C SER A 34 12.68 -19.45 -4.42
N ASP A 35 11.69 -20.21 -4.87
CA ASP A 35 11.24 -20.29 -6.26
C ASP A 35 9.78 -19.80 -6.35
N PRO A 36 9.54 -18.56 -6.85
CA PRO A 36 8.22 -17.97 -6.89
C PRO A 36 7.27 -18.63 -7.91
N GLU A 37 7.78 -19.40 -8.88
CA GLU A 37 6.93 -20.14 -9.83
C GLU A 37 6.19 -21.30 -9.16
N ARG A 38 6.74 -21.83 -8.06
CA ARG A 38 6.15 -22.93 -7.29
C ARG A 38 5.12 -22.46 -6.26
N SER A 39 4.67 -21.21 -6.32
CA SER A 39 3.80 -20.60 -5.33
C SER A 39 2.76 -19.67 -5.94
N GLU A 40 1.59 -19.62 -5.31
CA GLU A 40 0.49 -18.69 -5.63
C GLU A 40 0.81 -17.22 -5.34
N LEU A 41 1.96 -16.96 -4.69
CA LEU A 41 2.43 -15.61 -4.39
C LEU A 41 2.58 -14.77 -5.67
N SER A 42 3.09 -15.36 -6.76
CA SER A 42 3.22 -14.71 -8.06
C SER A 42 1.87 -14.30 -8.69
N SER A 43 0.83 -15.12 -8.50
CA SER A 43 -0.54 -14.81 -8.95
C SER A 43 -1.17 -13.68 -8.14
N THR A 44 -0.77 -13.51 -6.88
CA THR A 44 -1.38 -12.57 -5.95
C THR A 44 -0.74 -11.19 -6.01
N ILE A 45 0.60 -11.12 -6.01
CA ILE A 45 1.35 -9.85 -5.96
C ILE A 45 1.96 -9.46 -7.30
N GLY A 46 1.81 -10.30 -8.32
CA GLY A 46 2.46 -10.16 -9.61
C GLY A 46 3.81 -10.88 -9.67
N VAL A 47 4.16 -11.34 -10.87
CA VAL A 47 5.37 -12.15 -11.12
C VAL A 47 6.63 -11.39 -10.74
N ASP A 48 6.80 -10.15 -11.22
CA ASP A 48 8.00 -9.34 -10.96
C ASP A 48 8.19 -9.05 -9.46
N ALA A 49 7.13 -8.66 -8.75
CA ALA A 49 7.18 -8.44 -7.32
C ALA A 49 7.51 -9.72 -6.54
N ALA A 50 6.97 -10.88 -6.98
CA ALA A 50 7.28 -12.17 -6.38
C ALA A 50 8.77 -12.55 -6.53
N TYR A 51 9.37 -12.33 -7.71
CA TYR A 51 10.81 -12.56 -7.90
C TYR A 51 11.66 -11.63 -7.05
N ARG A 52 11.32 -10.33 -6.98
CA ARG A 52 12.04 -9.38 -6.11
C ARG A 52 11.96 -9.78 -4.64
N LEU A 53 10.79 -10.24 -4.20
CA LEU A 53 10.59 -10.71 -2.83
C LEU A 53 11.38 -11.99 -2.56
N ALA A 54 11.33 -12.97 -3.45
CA ALA A 54 12.08 -14.23 -3.34
C ALA A 54 13.58 -13.99 -3.33
N LYS A 55 14.08 -13.01 -4.09
CA LYS A 55 15.50 -12.62 -4.08
C LYS A 55 15.94 -11.99 -2.77
N ALA A 56 15.11 -11.15 -2.16
CA ALA A 56 15.43 -10.46 -0.92
C ALA A 56 15.28 -11.37 0.32
N TYR A 57 14.28 -12.27 0.30
CA TYR A 57 13.91 -13.11 1.44
C TYR A 57 13.74 -14.60 1.07
N PRO A 58 14.74 -15.26 0.47
CA PRO A 58 14.58 -16.62 -0.06
C PRO A 58 14.32 -17.64 1.05
N GLY A 59 13.25 -18.43 0.90
CA GLY A 59 12.90 -19.52 1.81
C GLY A 59 12.54 -19.06 3.23
N GLY A 60 12.28 -17.77 3.42
CA GLY A 60 12.06 -17.14 4.71
C GLY A 60 10.59 -16.90 5.04
N TYR A 61 10.37 -16.30 6.21
CA TYR A 61 9.05 -15.77 6.60
C TYR A 61 9.18 -14.28 6.91
N ILE A 62 8.28 -13.49 6.34
CA ILE A 62 8.16 -12.07 6.65
C ILE A 62 6.83 -11.81 7.38
N ARG A 63 6.82 -10.82 8.27
CA ARG A 63 5.57 -10.29 8.84
C ARG A 63 5.13 -9.12 7.98
N VAL A 64 4.08 -9.32 7.18
CA VAL A 64 3.64 -8.28 6.25
C VAL A 64 3.00 -7.13 7.05
N PRO A 65 3.49 -5.89 6.90
CA PRO A 65 2.96 -4.76 7.64
C PRO A 65 1.51 -4.46 7.20
N LEU A 66 0.70 -3.93 8.12
CA LEU A 66 -0.66 -3.50 7.78
C LEU A 66 -0.69 -2.32 6.80
N ALA A 67 0.35 -1.48 6.83
CA ALA A 67 0.56 -0.34 5.94
C ALA A 67 -0.69 0.55 5.75
N ARG A 68 -1.49 0.76 6.83
CA ARG A 68 -2.81 1.41 6.75
C ARG A 68 -2.74 2.81 6.13
N GLU A 69 -1.73 3.61 6.49
CA GLU A 69 -1.54 4.95 5.93
C GLU A 69 -1.25 4.91 4.42
N PHE A 70 -0.36 4.01 3.99
CA PHE A 70 -0.02 3.81 2.58
C PHE A 70 -1.24 3.30 1.78
N ARG A 71 -1.94 2.28 2.26
CA ARG A 71 -3.15 1.74 1.60
C ARG A 71 -4.25 2.80 1.49
N ALA A 72 -4.50 3.55 2.57
CA ALA A 72 -5.49 4.62 2.55
C ALA A 72 -5.19 5.68 1.48
N ARG A 73 -3.91 6.06 1.30
CA ARG A 73 -3.52 6.98 0.23
C ARG A 73 -3.77 6.41 -1.15
N ARG A 74 -3.37 5.15 -1.40
CA ARG A 74 -3.60 4.49 -2.70
C ARG A 74 -5.08 4.39 -3.05
N TYR A 75 -5.96 4.18 -2.06
CA TYR A 75 -7.40 4.19 -2.30
C TYR A 75 -7.95 5.59 -2.60
N VAL A 76 -7.44 6.63 -1.93
CA VAL A 76 -7.80 8.02 -2.24
C VAL A 76 -7.35 8.40 -3.65
N ASP A 77 -6.15 7.97 -4.06
CA ASP A 77 -5.66 8.19 -5.43
C ASP A 77 -6.47 7.40 -6.47
N ALA A 78 -7.10 6.30 -6.07
CA ALA A 78 -8.10 5.56 -6.84
C ALA A 78 -9.53 6.14 -6.70
N GLU A 79 -9.65 7.37 -6.19
CA GLU A 79 -10.91 8.12 -6.02
C GLU A 79 -11.97 7.42 -5.15
N MET A 80 -11.56 6.50 -4.26
CA MET A 80 -12.49 5.83 -3.34
C MET A 80 -13.00 6.79 -2.25
N SER A 81 -14.25 6.59 -1.85
CA SER A 81 -14.84 7.37 -0.74
C SER A 81 -14.25 6.95 0.61
N ASN A 82 -14.24 7.88 1.59
CA ASN A 82 -13.80 7.58 2.95
C ASN A 82 -14.59 6.42 3.59
N ARG A 83 -15.88 6.29 3.24
CA ARG A 83 -16.75 5.20 3.68
C ARG A 83 -16.28 3.84 3.16
N ASP A 84 -15.90 3.76 1.90
CA ASP A 84 -15.43 2.51 1.30
C ASP A 84 -14.04 2.14 1.81
N ILE A 85 -13.17 3.14 2.00
CA ILE A 85 -11.87 2.97 2.64
C ILE A 85 -12.04 2.46 4.08
N ALA A 86 -12.99 3.01 4.82
CA ALA A 86 -13.29 2.62 6.19
C ALA A 86 -13.69 1.14 6.27
N LYS A 87 -14.61 0.71 5.40
CA LYS A 87 -15.02 -0.71 5.30
C LYS A 87 -13.83 -1.61 4.95
N ARG A 88 -13.02 -1.23 3.97
CA ARG A 88 -11.90 -2.04 3.48
C ARG A 88 -10.77 -2.19 4.49
N LEU A 89 -10.51 -1.15 5.29
CA LEU A 89 -9.48 -1.16 6.33
C LEU A 89 -9.98 -1.60 7.71
N GLY A 90 -11.28 -1.84 7.86
CA GLY A 90 -11.89 -2.14 9.16
C GLY A 90 -11.80 -0.98 10.16
N LEU A 91 -11.99 0.25 9.69
CA LEU A 91 -11.93 1.49 10.49
C LEU A 91 -13.28 2.21 10.46
N THR A 92 -13.44 3.22 11.30
CA THR A 92 -14.52 4.21 11.17
C THR A 92 -14.13 5.29 10.15
N GLU A 93 -15.11 5.98 9.57
CA GLU A 93 -14.85 7.10 8.65
C GLU A 93 -14.00 8.20 9.32
N SER A 94 -14.31 8.54 10.59
CA SER A 94 -13.51 9.46 11.39
C SER A 94 -12.11 8.91 11.71
N GLY A 95 -11.94 7.58 11.75
CA GLY A 95 -10.64 6.92 11.84
C GLY A 95 -9.80 7.11 10.57
N VAL A 96 -10.43 6.94 9.40
CA VAL A 96 -9.80 7.18 8.09
C VAL A 96 -9.40 8.65 7.94
N GLU A 97 -10.28 9.58 8.29
CA GLU A 97 -9.96 11.01 8.24
C GLU A 97 -8.74 11.36 9.11
N ARG A 98 -8.70 10.87 10.36
CA ARG A 98 -7.55 11.07 11.26
C ARG A 98 -6.28 10.42 10.73
N LEU A 99 -6.39 9.26 10.07
CA LEU A 99 -5.27 8.56 9.44
C LEU A 99 -4.69 9.40 8.30
N LEU A 100 -5.55 9.86 7.37
CA LEU A 100 -5.15 10.70 6.24
C LEU A 100 -4.57 12.05 6.70
N LYS A 101 -5.17 12.67 7.73
CA LYS A 101 -4.66 13.93 8.32
C LYS A 101 -3.25 13.77 8.88
N ARG A 102 -2.97 12.67 9.59
CA ARG A 102 -1.62 12.37 10.08
C ARG A 102 -0.64 12.14 8.94
N ALA A 103 -1.06 11.39 7.92
CA ALA A 103 -0.24 11.14 6.75
C ALA A 103 0.12 12.44 6.01
N ARG A 104 -0.83 13.37 5.82
CA ARG A 104 -0.57 14.69 5.21
C ARG A 104 0.41 15.55 6.02
N LYS A 105 0.43 15.43 7.34
CA LYS A 105 1.40 16.17 8.18
C LYS A 105 2.83 15.64 8.04
N ARG A 106 2.99 14.36 7.70
CA ARG A 106 4.29 13.71 7.53
C ARG A 106 4.90 13.95 6.15
N GLU A 107 4.11 14.44 5.20
CA GLU A 107 4.52 14.66 3.82
C GLU A 107 4.51 16.16 3.51
N PRO A 108 5.62 16.76 3.04
CA PRO A 108 5.58 18.14 2.58
C PRO A 108 4.64 18.25 1.37
N LEU A 109 3.76 19.25 1.43
CA LEU A 109 2.60 19.48 0.56
C LEU A 109 2.91 19.37 -0.95
N LYS A 110 2.80 18.18 -1.55
CA LYS A 110 2.32 18.09 -2.94
C LYS A 110 0.79 18.19 -2.90
N SER A 111 0.31 19.41 -2.72
CA SER A 111 -1.10 19.75 -2.89
C SER A 111 -1.51 19.37 -4.32
N ARG A 112 -2.16 18.22 -4.48
CA ARG A 112 -2.96 17.89 -5.66
C ARG A 112 -4.11 18.89 -5.68
N ARG A 113 -3.92 20.06 -6.31
CA ARG A 113 -5.03 20.91 -6.70
C ARG A 113 -5.95 20.05 -7.55
N LYS A 114 -7.15 19.75 -7.04
CA LYS A 114 -8.25 19.32 -7.90
C LYS A 114 -8.54 20.51 -8.80
N THR A 115 -8.01 20.51 -10.02
CA THR A 115 -8.55 21.36 -11.08
C THR A 115 -9.92 20.78 -11.38
N ASP A 116 -10.96 21.40 -10.81
CA ASP A 116 -12.33 21.12 -11.19
C ASP A 116 -12.50 21.52 -12.66
N PRO A 117 -12.89 20.60 -13.57
CA PRO A 117 -13.05 20.93 -14.99
C PRO A 117 -14.18 21.93 -15.26
N ARG A 118 -14.93 22.37 -14.23
CA ARG A 118 -15.95 23.41 -14.32
C ARG A 118 -15.46 24.81 -13.97
N GLN A 119 -14.20 24.96 -13.55
CA GLN A 119 -13.59 26.27 -13.37
C GLN A 119 -13.13 26.80 -14.75
N MET A 120 -14.05 27.38 -15.51
CA MET A 120 -13.71 28.25 -16.63
C MET A 120 -12.80 29.37 -16.11
N GLU A 121 -11.61 29.52 -16.70
CA GLU A 121 -10.78 30.71 -16.51
C GLU A 121 -11.57 31.92 -17.03
N MET A 122 -12.07 32.76 -16.13
CA MET A 122 -12.49 34.11 -16.48
C MET A 122 -11.25 34.98 -16.54
N PHE A 123 -10.71 35.15 -17.74
CA PHE A 123 -9.95 36.34 -18.16
C PHE A 123 -10.25 36.61 -19.63
#